data_AF-A0A8K1FG68-F1
#
_entry.id   AF-A0A8K1FG68-F1
#
_cell.length_a   1.000
_cell.length_b   1.000
_cell.length_c   1.000
_cell.angle_alpha   90.00
_cell.angle_beta   90.00
_cell.angle_gamma   90.00
#
_symmetry.space_group_name_H-M   'P 1'
#
loop_
_entity.id
_entity.type
_entity.pdbx_description
1 polymer ?
#
loop_
_entity_poly.entity_id
_entity_poly.type
_entity_poly.pdbx_seq_one_letter_code
_entity_poly.pdbx_strand_id
1 'polypeptide(L)'
;MKTSILSFSAAVALTFASFDSVSAHTSLLKPISREGGKEIIEDVNGVFGCKKKMAPGGPVTEVKAGSEIPVEYYRNNHIGGFVRWSLVKKSDEENMDAFEKGVFYYTCRESGNDCNPRNGKPYSLWREAWDGVDTFIIVCGDKIKIPDYLDDGEYVLQFTKFGTGHSMQKPGLATPTYRSCADLKITGGSSKNPRPACPTFVGGDRATKNENKGNDMCSYYHLNDIPKNTPLFEEKDESKLDGLYKFGKPAPYEACMAANGGNGTSPGTVRPA
;
A
#
# COMPACT_ATOMS: atom_id res chain seq x y z
N MET A 1 -52.44 57.18 9.73
CA MET A 1 -51.28 56.64 9.00
C MET A 1 -50.86 55.35 9.68
N LYS A 2 -50.93 54.21 8.99
CA LYS A 2 -50.52 52.90 9.50
C LYS A 2 -49.05 52.70 9.15
N THR A 3 -48.20 52.49 10.15
CA THR A 3 -46.79 52.15 9.95
C THR A 3 -46.64 50.65 10.16
N SER A 4 -46.52 49.89 9.08
CA SER A 4 -46.16 48.48 9.11
C SER A 4 -44.65 48.34 9.27
N ILE A 5 -44.22 47.67 10.34
CA ILE A 5 -42.83 47.22 10.50
C ILE A 5 -42.72 45.87 9.79
N LEU A 6 -42.02 45.85 8.66
CA LEU A 6 -41.62 44.63 7.96
C LEU A 6 -40.46 43.99 8.73
N SER A 7 -40.72 42.83 9.33
CA SER A 7 -39.68 41.95 9.86
C SER A 7 -38.91 41.32 8.69
N PHE A 8 -37.64 41.71 8.52
CA PHE A 8 -36.71 40.99 7.65
C PHE A 8 -36.18 39.77 8.41
N SER A 9 -36.73 38.60 8.11
CA SER A 9 -36.11 37.32 8.50
C SER A 9 -34.97 37.03 7.53
N ALA A 10 -33.72 37.22 7.97
CA ALA A 10 -32.55 36.73 7.26
C ALA A 10 -32.47 35.21 7.44
N ALA A 11 -32.88 34.45 6.42
CA ALA A 11 -32.60 33.02 6.36
C ALA A 11 -31.10 32.82 6.08
N VAL A 12 -30.33 32.46 7.11
CA VAL A 12 -28.96 31.98 6.95
C VAL A 12 -29.05 30.60 6.30
N ALA A 13 -28.86 30.53 4.98
CA ALA A 13 -28.63 29.27 4.30
C ALA A 13 -27.27 28.73 4.73
N LEU A 14 -27.24 27.83 5.71
CA LEU A 14 -26.08 26.97 5.92
C LEU A 14 -25.96 26.07 4.68
N THR A 15 -25.16 26.50 3.71
CA THR A 15 -24.55 25.58 2.76
C THR A 15 -23.65 24.65 3.58
N PHE A 16 -24.17 23.49 3.95
CA PHE A 16 -23.32 22.36 4.28
C PHE A 16 -22.47 22.12 3.04
N ALA A 17 -21.23 22.59 3.07
CA ALA A 17 -20.23 22.12 2.14
C ALA A 17 -20.18 20.61 2.36
N SER A 18 -20.72 19.87 1.40
CA SER A 18 -20.46 18.44 1.28
C SER A 18 -18.95 18.31 1.30
N PHE A 19 -18.41 17.83 2.42
CA PHE A 19 -17.03 17.39 2.45
C PHE A 19 -17.01 16.19 1.51
N ASP A 20 -16.62 16.44 0.26
CA ASP A 20 -16.25 15.37 -0.65
C ASP A 20 -15.06 14.67 0.00
N SER A 21 -15.37 13.65 0.79
CA SER A 21 -14.43 12.64 1.23
C SER A 21 -13.74 12.16 -0.02
N VAL A 22 -12.43 12.40 -0.08
CA VAL A 22 -11.60 12.06 -1.23
C VAL A 22 -11.70 10.55 -1.40
N SER A 23 -12.50 10.12 -2.38
CA SER A 23 -12.68 8.72 -2.73
C SER A 23 -11.33 8.21 -3.22
N ALA A 24 -10.89 7.13 -2.61
CA ALA A 24 -9.50 6.74 -2.62
C ALA A 24 -8.97 6.30 -3.98
N HIS A 25 -7.67 6.05 -4.04
CA HIS A 25 -6.94 6.15 -5.29
C HIS A 25 -6.00 4.98 -5.62
N THR A 26 -6.09 3.85 -4.89
CA THR A 26 -5.33 2.61 -5.17
C THR A 26 -6.11 1.40 -4.66
N SER A 27 -6.01 0.28 -5.38
CA SER A 27 -6.67 -0.99 -5.05
C SER A 27 -5.90 -2.15 -5.68
N LEU A 28 -6.04 -3.35 -5.11
CA LEU A 28 -5.48 -4.58 -5.66
C LEU A 28 -6.33 -5.05 -6.84
N LEU A 29 -5.68 -5.37 -7.96
CA LEU A 29 -6.26 -5.85 -9.20
C LEU A 29 -6.01 -7.35 -9.41
N LYS A 30 -4.79 -7.80 -9.11
CA LYS A 30 -4.41 -9.21 -9.14
C LYS A 30 -3.65 -9.58 -7.86
N PRO A 31 -3.99 -10.71 -7.22
CA PRO A 31 -5.24 -11.48 -7.37
C PRO A 31 -6.48 -10.58 -7.20
N ILE A 32 -7.61 -10.97 -7.80
CA ILE A 32 -8.80 -10.11 -7.83
C ILE A 32 -9.24 -9.84 -6.40
N SER A 33 -9.30 -8.56 -6.05
CA SER A 33 -9.72 -8.13 -4.72
C SER A 33 -11.21 -8.37 -4.49
N ARG A 34 -11.59 -8.51 -3.21
CA ARG A 34 -12.98 -8.58 -2.77
C ARG A 34 -13.76 -7.32 -3.15
N GLU A 35 -13.04 -6.20 -3.24
CA GLU A 35 -13.57 -4.90 -3.61
C GLU A 35 -13.69 -4.71 -5.14
N GLY A 36 -13.38 -5.74 -5.93
CA GLY A 36 -13.45 -5.70 -7.40
C GLY A 36 -12.52 -4.65 -8.03
N GLY A 37 -11.47 -4.25 -7.31
CA GLY A 37 -10.55 -3.18 -7.68
C GLY A 37 -11.13 -1.77 -7.58
N LYS A 38 -12.29 -1.57 -6.93
CA LYS A 38 -13.03 -0.30 -6.95
C LYS A 38 -13.39 0.29 -5.58
N GLU A 39 -13.36 -0.51 -4.50
CA GLU A 39 -13.59 0.00 -3.13
C GLU A 39 -12.31 -0.05 -2.28
N ILE A 40 -12.27 0.81 -1.26
CA ILE A 40 -11.08 1.08 -0.45
C ILE A 40 -11.40 0.92 1.04
N ILE A 41 -10.45 0.32 1.76
CA ILE A 41 -10.33 0.45 3.21
C ILE A 41 -9.18 1.42 3.51
N GLU A 42 -9.52 2.66 3.85
CA GLU A 42 -8.57 3.62 4.41
C GLU A 42 -8.50 3.44 5.93
N ASP A 43 -7.29 3.40 6.48
CA ASP A 43 -7.05 3.22 7.92
C ASP A 43 -7.64 4.40 8.76
N VAL A 44 -8.04 5.51 8.14
CA VAL A 44 -8.62 6.69 8.82
C VAL A 44 -9.94 6.42 9.55
N ASN A 45 -10.63 5.32 9.22
CA ASN A 45 -11.90 4.94 9.86
C ASN A 45 -11.75 3.84 10.92
N GLY A 46 -10.52 3.51 11.34
CA GLY A 46 -10.28 2.50 12.36
C GLY A 46 -10.56 1.06 11.91
N VAL A 47 -10.69 0.83 10.60
CA VAL A 47 -10.93 -0.49 10.02
C VAL A 47 -9.60 -1.05 9.52
N PHE A 48 -9.00 -1.95 10.29
CA PHE A 48 -7.63 -2.44 10.06
C PHE A 48 -7.54 -3.89 9.53
N GLY A 49 -8.68 -4.53 9.27
CA GLY A 49 -8.79 -5.91 8.74
C GLY A 49 -9.48 -5.99 7.38
N CYS A 50 -9.60 -7.19 6.82
CA CYS A 50 -10.37 -7.42 5.60
C CYS A 50 -11.85 -7.58 5.98
N LYS A 51 -12.71 -6.62 5.62
CA LYS A 51 -14.15 -6.70 5.96
C LYS A 51 -14.75 -8.00 5.39
N LYS A 52 -15.61 -8.67 6.18
CA LYS A 52 -16.36 -9.88 5.79
C LYS A 52 -17.37 -9.70 4.64
N LYS A 53 -17.68 -8.47 4.24
CA LYS A 53 -18.65 -8.18 3.19
C LYS A 53 -18.23 -7.01 2.30
N MET A 54 -17.78 -7.35 1.11
CA MET A 54 -18.25 -6.70 -0.10
C MET A 54 -18.80 -7.81 -0.99
N ALA A 55 -20.12 -7.85 -1.15
CA ALA A 55 -20.75 -8.83 -2.00
C ALA A 55 -20.69 -8.37 -3.48
N PRO A 56 -20.48 -9.28 -4.42
CA PRO A 56 -20.10 -10.68 -4.19
C PRO A 56 -18.60 -10.75 -3.88
N GLY A 57 -18.23 -11.46 -2.81
CA GLY A 57 -16.83 -11.66 -2.47
C GLY A 57 -16.06 -12.08 -3.72
N GLY A 58 -14.98 -11.36 -4.02
CA GLY A 58 -14.19 -11.54 -5.24
C GLY A 58 -13.81 -13.00 -5.47
N PRO A 59 -13.54 -13.40 -6.72
CA PRO A 59 -13.26 -14.79 -7.05
C PRO A 59 -12.06 -15.32 -6.25
N VAL A 60 -12.20 -16.52 -5.71
CA VAL A 60 -11.11 -17.22 -5.04
C VAL A 60 -10.06 -17.58 -6.10
N THR A 61 -8.83 -17.12 -5.90
CA THR A 61 -7.71 -17.45 -6.79
C THR A 61 -6.98 -18.68 -6.26
N GLU A 62 -6.96 -19.76 -7.04
CA GLU A 62 -6.19 -20.96 -6.68
C GLU A 62 -4.70 -20.73 -6.97
N VAL A 63 -3.85 -21.02 -5.99
CA VAL A 63 -2.40 -20.86 -6.09
C VAL A 63 -1.68 -22.05 -5.45
N LYS A 64 -0.45 -22.31 -5.87
CA LYS A 64 0.41 -23.32 -5.25
C LYS A 64 1.33 -22.69 -4.22
N ALA A 65 1.50 -23.33 -3.08
CA ALA A 65 2.50 -22.93 -2.11
C ALA A 65 3.91 -22.96 -2.77
N GLY A 66 4.77 -22.00 -2.43
CA GLY A 66 6.09 -21.84 -3.04
C GLY A 66 6.12 -21.23 -4.44
N SER A 67 4.97 -21.07 -5.11
CA SER A 67 4.91 -20.48 -6.46
C SER A 67 5.02 -18.96 -6.43
N GLU A 68 5.54 -18.38 -7.51
CA GLU A 68 5.42 -16.95 -7.78
C GLU A 68 4.07 -16.66 -8.43
N ILE A 69 3.34 -15.68 -7.90
CA ILE A 69 2.09 -15.21 -8.48
C ILE A 69 2.24 -13.76 -8.93
N PRO A 70 1.61 -13.35 -10.05
CA PRO A 70 1.57 -11.96 -10.44
C PRO A 70 0.73 -11.17 -9.43
N VAL A 71 1.19 -9.96 -9.12
CA VAL A 71 0.41 -8.99 -8.36
C VAL A 71 0.28 -7.70 -9.15
N GLU A 72 -0.92 -7.14 -9.15
CA GLU A 72 -1.20 -5.89 -9.85
C GLU A 72 -2.05 -5.00 -8.97
N TYR A 73 -1.78 -3.71 -8.97
CA TYR A 73 -2.53 -2.69 -8.24
C TYR A 73 -2.40 -1.34 -8.93
N TYR A 74 -3.39 -0.47 -8.73
CA TYR A 74 -3.29 0.88 -9.27
C TYR A 74 -2.27 1.71 -8.50
N ARG A 75 -1.36 2.37 -9.21
CA ARG A 75 -0.28 3.17 -8.61
C ARG A 75 -0.74 4.49 -8.01
N ASN A 76 -1.95 4.97 -8.23
CA ASN A 76 -2.31 6.34 -7.86
C ASN A 76 -1.39 7.43 -8.48
N ASN A 77 -1.75 8.69 -8.27
CA ASN A 77 -1.04 9.91 -8.60
C ASN A 77 0.17 10.21 -7.69
N HIS A 78 0.24 9.63 -6.49
CA HIS A 78 1.40 9.75 -5.60
C HIS A 78 2.51 8.74 -5.91
N ILE A 79 3.76 9.16 -5.78
CA ILE A 79 4.97 8.39 -6.09
C ILE A 79 5.65 7.82 -4.84
N GLY A 80 6.52 6.82 -5.03
CA GLY A 80 7.26 6.16 -3.96
C GLY A 80 6.41 5.39 -2.95
N GLY A 81 7.10 4.77 -2.01
CA GLY A 81 6.58 3.99 -0.91
C GLY A 81 6.72 2.49 -1.10
N PHE A 82 6.03 1.77 -0.23
CA PHE A 82 6.17 0.33 -0.09
C PHE A 82 4.81 -0.36 -0.21
N VAL A 83 4.87 -1.65 -0.52
CA VAL A 83 3.75 -2.57 -0.36
C VAL A 83 4.16 -3.68 0.60
N ARG A 84 3.33 -3.89 1.63
CA ARG A 84 3.40 -5.02 2.54
C ARG A 84 2.37 -6.07 2.11
N TRP A 85 2.82 -7.31 2.02
CA TRP A 85 2.00 -8.47 1.72
C TRP A 85 1.90 -9.36 2.95
N SER A 86 0.66 -9.69 3.31
CA SER A 86 0.36 -10.57 4.43
C SER A 86 -0.64 -11.64 4.05
N LEU A 87 -0.48 -12.84 4.61
CA LEU A 87 -1.38 -13.97 4.42
C LEU A 87 -1.84 -14.50 5.78
N VAL A 88 -3.15 -14.66 5.94
CA VAL A 88 -3.78 -15.28 7.11
C VAL A 88 -4.78 -16.33 6.67
N LYS A 89 -5.09 -17.30 7.54
CA LYS A 89 -6.20 -18.23 7.28
C LYS A 89 -7.51 -17.45 7.18
N LYS A 90 -8.45 -17.92 6.36
CA LYS A 90 -9.77 -17.30 6.21
C LYS A 90 -10.51 -17.07 7.54
N SER A 91 -10.31 -17.94 8.53
CA SER A 91 -10.84 -17.79 9.89
C SER A 91 -10.35 -16.54 10.64
N ASP A 92 -9.19 -16.00 10.25
CA ASP A 92 -8.53 -14.86 10.90
C ASP A 92 -8.66 -13.56 10.07
N GLU A 93 -9.56 -13.52 9.07
CA GLU A 93 -9.66 -12.41 8.11
C GLU A 93 -10.02 -11.04 8.70
N GLU A 94 -10.55 -11.01 9.92
CA GLU A 94 -10.88 -9.79 10.67
C GLU A 94 -9.85 -9.48 11.77
N ASN A 95 -8.82 -10.32 11.93
CA ASN A 95 -7.83 -10.21 13.00
C ASN A 95 -6.58 -9.47 12.52
N MET A 96 -6.43 -8.20 12.93
CA MET A 96 -5.27 -7.38 12.59
C MET A 96 -3.94 -7.99 13.05
N ASP A 97 -3.88 -8.50 14.29
CA ASP A 97 -2.65 -9.10 14.82
C ASP A 97 -2.26 -10.35 14.03
N ALA A 98 -3.24 -11.08 13.48
CA ALA A 98 -2.96 -12.17 12.55
C ALA A 98 -2.30 -11.65 11.27
N PHE A 99 -2.78 -10.55 10.70
CA PHE A 99 -2.13 -9.94 9.53
C PHE A 99 -0.75 -9.37 9.82
N GLU A 100 -0.51 -8.75 10.98
CA GLU A 100 0.82 -8.30 11.38
C GLU A 100 1.80 -9.48 11.52
N LYS A 101 1.33 -10.60 12.08
CA LYS A 101 2.11 -11.85 12.18
C LYS A 101 2.18 -12.61 10.85
N GLY A 102 1.27 -12.35 9.92
CA GLY A 102 1.16 -13.02 8.61
C GLY A 102 2.00 -12.37 7.52
N VAL A 103 2.72 -11.29 7.83
CA VAL A 103 3.60 -10.62 6.87
C VAL A 103 4.70 -11.58 6.42
N PHE A 104 4.84 -11.73 5.11
CA PHE A 104 5.83 -12.61 4.49
C PHE A 104 6.64 -11.92 3.39
N TYR A 105 6.17 -10.78 2.88
CA TYR A 105 6.79 -10.11 1.74
C TYR A 105 6.62 -8.59 1.80
N TYR A 106 7.65 -7.89 1.33
CA TYR A 106 7.63 -6.46 1.04
C TYR A 106 8.16 -6.20 -0.36
N THR A 107 7.58 -5.24 -1.06
CA THR A 107 8.08 -4.75 -2.36
C THR A 107 8.11 -3.23 -2.37
N CYS A 108 8.94 -2.66 -3.24
CA CYS A 108 8.68 -1.28 -3.64
C CYS A 108 7.31 -1.16 -4.30
N ARG A 109 6.66 -0.03 -4.05
CA ARG A 109 5.35 0.24 -4.63
C ARG A 109 5.43 0.57 -6.11
N GLU A 110 6.48 1.25 -6.53
CA GLU A 110 6.73 1.52 -7.95
C GLU A 110 7.50 0.34 -8.59
N SER A 111 6.94 -0.86 -8.48
CA SER A 111 7.49 -2.12 -9.03
C SER A 111 6.76 -2.57 -10.29
N GLY A 112 7.44 -3.39 -11.10
CA GLY A 112 6.93 -3.89 -12.38
C GLY A 112 7.29 -3.02 -13.57
N ASN A 113 7.33 -3.64 -14.76
CA ASN A 113 7.72 -2.96 -16.00
C ASN A 113 6.68 -1.93 -16.47
N ASP A 114 5.41 -2.15 -16.13
CA ASP A 114 4.30 -1.29 -16.54
C ASP A 114 4.08 -0.10 -15.59
N CYS A 115 4.88 -0.02 -14.53
CA CYS A 115 4.80 1.03 -13.51
C CYS A 115 5.48 2.34 -13.94
N ASN A 116 5.14 2.83 -15.13
CA ASN A 116 5.72 4.03 -15.72
C ASN A 116 4.64 5.09 -16.00
N PRO A 117 4.91 6.38 -15.72
CA PRO A 117 4.00 7.45 -16.10
C PRO A 117 3.88 7.56 -17.61
N ARG A 118 2.64 7.68 -18.07
CA ARG A 118 2.22 7.62 -19.48
C ARG A 118 2.89 8.66 -20.39
N ASN A 119 3.46 9.72 -19.82
CA ASN A 119 3.99 10.87 -20.57
C ASN A 119 5.52 11.01 -20.53
N GLY A 120 6.26 10.04 -19.98
CA GLY A 120 7.73 10.04 -20.02
C GLY A 120 8.41 11.26 -19.37
N LYS A 121 7.68 12.06 -18.58
CA LYS A 121 8.25 13.22 -17.89
C LYS A 121 9.35 12.78 -16.94
N PRO A 122 10.49 13.50 -16.89
CA PRO A 122 11.56 13.19 -15.96
C PRO A 122 11.02 13.23 -14.53
N TYR A 123 11.41 12.22 -13.77
CA TYR A 123 10.97 12.01 -12.40
C TYR A 123 11.58 13.09 -11.49
N SER A 124 10.80 14.08 -11.06
CA SER A 124 11.20 15.04 -10.03
C SER A 124 10.75 14.52 -8.66
N LEU A 125 11.57 13.67 -8.04
CA LEU A 125 11.36 13.20 -6.66
C LEU A 125 11.15 14.33 -5.65
N TRP A 126 11.70 15.49 -5.96
CA TRP A 126 12.09 16.44 -4.95
C TRP A 126 11.06 17.52 -4.66
N ARG A 127 10.03 17.66 -5.51
CA ARG A 127 9.08 18.78 -5.38
C ARG A 127 7.62 18.42 -5.57
N GLU A 128 7.34 17.39 -6.37
CA GLU A 128 5.98 17.05 -6.74
C GLU A 128 5.72 15.62 -6.29
N ALA A 129 5.06 15.45 -5.16
CA ALA A 129 4.53 14.14 -4.76
C ALA A 129 3.38 13.67 -5.67
N TRP A 130 3.20 14.32 -6.81
CA TRP A 130 2.17 14.13 -7.83
C TRP A 130 2.85 14.21 -9.18
N ASP A 131 2.77 13.17 -10.01
CA ASP A 131 3.48 13.14 -11.30
C ASP A 131 2.59 13.47 -12.50
N GLY A 132 1.43 14.10 -12.26
CA GLY A 132 0.55 14.54 -13.33
C GLY A 132 -0.46 13.52 -13.84
N VAL A 133 -0.53 12.35 -13.22
CA VAL A 133 -1.37 11.23 -13.69
C VAL A 133 -2.61 11.09 -12.83
N ASP A 134 -3.76 10.94 -13.47
CA ASP A 134 -5.03 10.62 -12.80
C ASP A 134 -5.01 9.24 -12.13
N THR A 135 -5.99 9.05 -11.27
CA THR A 135 -6.14 7.86 -10.43
C THR A 135 -6.62 6.70 -11.29
N PHE A 136 -6.27 5.46 -10.90
CA PHE A 136 -6.65 4.25 -11.64
C PHE A 136 -6.17 4.15 -13.10
N ILE A 137 -5.13 4.91 -13.49
CA ILE A 137 -4.56 4.85 -14.85
C ILE A 137 -3.35 3.93 -14.94
N ILE A 138 -2.42 4.02 -14.00
CA ILE A 138 -1.17 3.24 -14.02
C ILE A 138 -1.35 2.00 -13.17
N VAL A 139 -1.05 0.85 -13.77
CA VAL A 139 -0.98 -0.44 -13.09
C VAL A 139 0.47 -0.71 -12.75
N CYS A 140 0.72 -1.08 -11.49
CA CYS A 140 2.02 -1.48 -10.99
C CYS A 140 1.92 -2.84 -10.31
N GLY A 141 3.07 -3.41 -10.01
CA GLY A 141 3.22 -4.73 -9.44
C GLY A 141 3.99 -5.66 -10.36
N ASP A 142 4.55 -6.70 -9.76
CA ASP A 142 5.36 -7.69 -10.45
C ASP A 142 4.94 -9.06 -9.94
N LYS A 143 5.75 -9.68 -9.08
CA LYS A 143 5.45 -10.98 -8.49
C LYS A 143 5.76 -11.03 -7.01
N ILE A 144 5.04 -11.90 -6.32
CA ILE A 144 5.36 -12.31 -4.95
C ILE A 144 5.42 -13.84 -4.89
N LYS A 145 6.30 -14.37 -4.03
CA LYS A 145 6.39 -15.81 -3.78
C LYS A 145 5.45 -16.20 -2.63
N ILE A 146 4.46 -17.04 -2.92
CA ILE A 146 3.58 -17.61 -1.90
C ILE A 146 4.42 -18.51 -0.97
N PRO A 147 4.31 -18.38 0.36
CA PRO A 147 5.13 -19.20 1.24
C PRO A 147 4.79 -20.69 1.12
N ASP A 148 5.82 -21.53 1.10
CA ASP A 148 5.71 -23.00 1.01
C ASP A 148 5.45 -23.67 2.37
N TYR A 149 5.61 -22.94 3.47
CA TYR A 149 5.34 -23.39 4.84
C TYR A 149 3.86 -23.28 5.27
N LEU A 150 2.99 -22.76 4.40
CA LEU A 150 1.56 -22.72 4.69
C LEU A 150 0.94 -24.09 4.40
N ASP A 151 -0.01 -24.55 5.21
CA ASP A 151 -0.80 -25.73 4.87
C ASP A 151 -1.80 -25.42 3.75
N ASP A 152 -2.33 -26.45 3.11
CA ASP A 152 -3.45 -26.31 2.18
C ASP A 152 -4.67 -25.70 2.86
N GLY A 153 -5.36 -24.80 2.17
CA GLY A 153 -6.58 -24.20 2.69
C GLY A 153 -6.94 -22.85 2.07
N GLU A 154 -7.95 -22.22 2.66
CA GLU A 154 -8.42 -20.90 2.29
C GLU A 154 -7.68 -19.82 3.09
N TYR A 155 -7.12 -18.85 2.37
CA TYR A 155 -6.33 -17.77 2.91
C TYR A 155 -6.82 -16.43 2.39
N VAL A 156 -6.47 -15.37 3.11
CA VAL A 156 -6.73 -13.99 2.72
C VAL A 156 -5.39 -13.30 2.52
N LEU A 157 -5.14 -12.87 1.29
CA LEU A 157 -4.01 -12.02 0.95
C LEU A 157 -4.39 -10.57 1.20
N GLN A 158 -3.63 -9.87 2.04
CA GLN A 158 -3.77 -8.44 2.25
C GLN A 158 -2.65 -7.70 1.52
N PHE A 159 -3.05 -6.80 0.63
CA PHE A 159 -2.22 -5.72 0.10
C PHE A 159 -2.28 -4.55 1.07
N THR A 160 -1.13 -3.98 1.44
CA THR A 160 -1.06 -2.75 2.23
C THR A 160 -0.03 -1.80 1.66
N LYS A 161 -0.48 -0.65 1.18
CA LYS A 161 0.38 0.44 0.71
C LYS A 161 0.67 1.40 1.86
N PHE A 162 1.93 1.81 2.02
CA PHE A 162 2.36 2.83 2.98
C PHE A 162 3.60 3.60 2.52
N GLY A 163 3.94 4.69 3.22
CA GLY A 163 5.13 5.51 2.93
C GLY A 163 5.07 6.28 1.60
N THR A 164 3.87 6.64 1.14
CA THR A 164 3.65 7.29 -0.16
C THR A 164 3.05 8.68 0.02
N GLY A 165 3.68 9.68 -0.62
CA GLY A 165 3.14 11.02 -0.83
C GLY A 165 2.60 11.74 0.42
N HIS A 166 1.99 12.91 0.19
CA HIS A 166 1.40 13.72 1.24
C HIS A 166 -0.09 13.98 1.00
N SER A 167 -0.80 14.32 2.07
CA SER A 167 -2.27 14.54 2.07
C SER A 167 -2.67 15.95 1.63
N MET A 168 -2.00 16.51 0.62
CA MET A 168 -2.26 17.86 0.08
C MET A 168 -2.34 18.95 1.17
N GLN A 169 -1.42 18.92 2.15
CA GLN A 169 -1.32 19.91 3.24
C GLN A 169 -2.56 20.06 4.12
N LYS A 170 -3.45 19.05 4.16
CA LYS A 170 -4.53 19.05 5.14
C LYS A 170 -3.95 18.71 6.52
N PRO A 171 -3.84 19.69 7.44
CA PRO A 171 -3.29 19.43 8.76
C PRO A 171 -4.18 18.41 9.47
N GLY A 172 -3.57 17.40 10.07
CA GLY A 172 -4.29 16.35 10.75
C GLY A 172 -4.74 15.22 9.83
N LEU A 173 -4.13 15.01 8.66
CA LEU A 173 -4.30 13.77 7.88
C LEU A 173 -2.99 12.96 7.81
N ALA A 174 -3.01 11.69 8.20
CA ALA A 174 -1.85 10.81 8.07
C ALA A 174 -1.51 10.62 6.60
N THR A 175 -0.24 10.26 6.33
CA THR A 175 0.12 9.64 5.05
C THR A 175 -0.80 8.44 4.85
N PRO A 176 -1.61 8.41 3.78
CA PRO A 176 -2.71 7.47 3.71
C PRO A 176 -2.19 6.05 3.47
N THR A 177 -2.52 5.17 4.43
CA THR A 177 -2.33 3.72 4.32
C THR A 177 -3.58 3.11 3.68
N TYR A 178 -3.37 2.34 2.62
CA TYR A 178 -4.46 1.75 1.84
C TYR A 178 -4.39 0.23 1.88
N ARG A 179 -5.53 -0.41 2.08
CA ARG A 179 -5.65 -1.86 2.12
C ARG A 179 -6.68 -2.37 1.14
N SER A 180 -6.40 -3.54 0.59
CA SER A 180 -7.31 -4.33 -0.23
C SER A 180 -6.99 -5.80 -0.02
N CYS A 181 -8.00 -6.66 -0.14
CA CYS A 181 -7.87 -8.06 0.21
C CYS A 181 -8.34 -8.97 -0.93
N ALA A 182 -7.66 -10.09 -1.15
CA ALA A 182 -8.05 -11.12 -2.09
C ALA A 182 -8.15 -12.48 -1.40
N ASP A 183 -9.12 -13.29 -1.83
CA ASP A 183 -9.29 -14.65 -1.34
C ASP A 183 -8.45 -15.62 -2.18
N LEU A 184 -7.62 -16.41 -1.51
CA LEU A 184 -6.77 -17.42 -2.13
C LEU A 184 -7.15 -18.81 -1.61
N LYS A 185 -6.99 -19.81 -2.48
CA LYS A 185 -6.95 -21.21 -2.08
C LYS A 185 -5.55 -21.74 -2.36
N ILE A 186 -4.80 -22.00 -1.29
CA ILE A 186 -3.41 -22.46 -1.36
C ILE A 186 -3.41 -23.99 -1.36
N THR A 187 -2.60 -24.58 -2.25
CA THR A 187 -2.43 -26.03 -2.38
C THR A 187 -0.95 -26.43 -2.47
N GLY A 188 -0.64 -27.68 -2.09
CA GLY A 188 0.71 -28.23 -2.14
C GLY A 188 1.66 -27.67 -1.09
N GLY A 189 1.14 -27.04 -0.04
CA GLY A 189 1.93 -26.48 1.04
C GLY A 189 2.12 -27.44 2.22
N SER A 190 3.07 -27.14 3.10
CA SER A 190 3.27 -27.94 4.31
C SER A 190 3.87 -27.14 5.45
N SER A 191 3.19 -27.10 6.60
CA SER A 191 3.72 -26.58 7.88
C SER A 191 5.00 -27.27 8.36
N LYS A 192 5.43 -28.36 7.72
CA LYS A 192 6.74 -28.99 7.94
C LYS A 192 7.90 -28.20 7.31
N ASN A 193 7.64 -27.40 6.29
CA ASN A 193 8.66 -26.53 5.71
C ASN A 193 8.99 -25.41 6.70
N PRO A 194 10.28 -25.05 6.86
CA PRO A 194 10.69 -24.05 7.83
C PRO A 194 10.16 -22.67 7.42
N ARG A 195 9.48 -22.00 8.34
CA ARG A 195 9.12 -20.59 8.17
C ARG A 195 10.36 -19.71 8.33
N PRO A 196 10.69 -18.84 7.36
CA PRO A 196 11.77 -17.85 7.52
C PRO A 196 11.50 -16.94 8.72
N ALA A 197 12.57 -16.61 9.45
CA ALA A 197 12.48 -15.71 10.60
C ALA A 197 12.01 -14.30 10.22
N CYS A 198 12.38 -13.85 9.02
CA CYS A 198 12.04 -12.54 8.49
C CYS A 198 11.32 -12.64 7.14
N PRO A 199 10.43 -11.68 6.84
CA PRO A 199 9.79 -11.57 5.54
C PRO A 199 10.84 -11.28 4.46
N THR A 200 10.52 -11.63 3.21
CA THR A 200 11.34 -11.26 2.06
C THR A 200 11.12 -9.79 1.72
N PHE A 201 12.17 -9.09 1.29
CA PHE A 201 12.05 -7.76 0.71
C PHE A 201 12.67 -7.73 -0.68
N VAL A 202 11.93 -7.19 -1.64
CA VAL A 202 12.42 -6.91 -2.99
C VAL A 202 12.40 -5.40 -3.24
N GLY A 203 13.59 -4.84 -3.32
CA GLY A 203 13.83 -3.44 -3.65
C GLY A 203 13.89 -3.17 -5.15
N GLY A 204 14.23 -1.94 -5.52
CA GLY A 204 14.51 -1.54 -6.90
C GLY A 204 13.30 -0.97 -7.62
N ASP A 205 12.78 0.15 -7.14
CA ASP A 205 11.80 0.93 -7.90
C ASP A 205 12.46 1.74 -9.02
N ARG A 206 11.62 2.34 -9.84
CA ARG A 206 12.03 3.26 -10.89
C ARG A 206 12.89 4.42 -10.36
N ALA A 207 12.54 4.94 -9.18
CA ALA A 207 13.25 6.03 -8.52
C ALA A 207 14.70 5.67 -8.20
N THR A 208 14.92 4.53 -7.55
CA THR A 208 16.27 4.08 -7.19
C THR A 208 17.11 3.80 -8.42
N LYS A 209 16.50 3.28 -9.49
CA LYS A 209 17.17 3.09 -10.78
C LYS A 209 17.57 4.43 -11.40
N ASN A 210 16.65 5.39 -11.47
CA ASN A 210 16.91 6.72 -12.04
C ASN A 210 18.00 7.49 -11.28
N GLU A 211 18.07 7.30 -9.94
CA GLU A 211 19.06 7.96 -9.09
C GLU A 211 20.32 7.12 -8.81
N ASN A 212 20.48 5.97 -9.49
CA ASN A 212 21.60 5.05 -9.28
C ASN A 212 21.81 4.64 -7.81
N LYS A 213 20.72 4.46 -7.05
CA LYS A 213 20.72 4.03 -5.64
C LYS A 213 20.75 2.52 -5.45
N GLY A 214 20.77 1.75 -6.53
CA GLY A 214 20.78 0.29 -6.52
C GLY A 214 19.38 -0.34 -6.57
N ASN A 215 19.34 -1.65 -6.34
CA ASN A 215 18.15 -2.50 -6.52
C ASN A 215 17.62 -3.08 -5.20
N ASP A 216 18.11 -2.62 -4.06
CA ASP A 216 17.78 -3.15 -2.74
C ASP A 216 17.15 -2.09 -1.82
N MET A 217 16.56 -1.04 -2.38
CA MET A 217 15.80 -0.04 -1.62
C MET A 217 14.65 0.51 -2.46
N CYS A 218 13.80 1.31 -1.84
CA CYS A 218 12.72 2.03 -2.52
C CYS A 218 12.82 3.51 -2.16
N SER A 219 12.38 4.37 -3.08
CA SER A 219 11.99 5.72 -2.71
C SER A 219 10.74 5.68 -1.83
N TYR A 220 10.66 6.54 -0.83
CA TYR A 220 9.49 6.67 0.03
C TYR A 220 9.38 8.07 0.61
N TYR A 221 8.17 8.45 0.99
CA TYR A 221 7.88 9.76 1.56
C TYR A 221 7.81 9.70 3.09
N HIS A 222 8.67 10.46 3.76
CA HIS A 222 8.74 10.69 5.22
C HIS A 222 8.95 9.43 6.09
N LEU A 223 8.01 8.47 6.06
CA LEU A 223 7.95 7.25 6.87
C LEU A 223 8.17 5.99 6.05
N ASN A 224 9.00 5.08 6.57
CA ASN A 224 9.17 3.71 6.07
C ASN A 224 8.52 2.68 6.99
N ASP A 225 7.50 3.07 7.75
CA ASP A 225 6.74 2.21 8.66
C ASP A 225 5.24 2.52 8.60
N ILE A 226 4.42 1.62 9.15
CA ILE A 226 2.98 1.81 9.38
C ILE A 226 2.81 2.15 10.87
N PRO A 227 2.72 3.44 11.23
CA PRO A 227 2.63 3.85 12.62
C PRO A 227 1.34 3.33 13.26
N LYS A 228 1.45 2.66 14.42
CA LYS A 228 0.30 2.13 15.16
C LYS A 228 -0.53 3.22 15.85
N ASN A 229 0.08 4.35 16.23
CA ASN A 229 -0.54 5.40 17.05
C ASN A 229 0.03 6.82 16.79
N THR A 230 0.69 7.08 15.66
CA THR A 230 1.32 8.39 15.46
C THR A 230 0.27 9.40 14.96
N PRO A 231 0.22 10.62 15.53
CA PRO A 231 -0.61 11.67 15.00
C PRO A 231 -0.26 11.92 13.53
N LEU A 232 -1.34 12.00 12.78
CA LEU A 232 -1.49 12.47 11.42
C LEU A 232 -0.46 13.59 11.16
N PHE A 233 0.47 13.39 10.22
CA PHE A 233 1.51 14.38 9.93
C PHE A 233 0.82 15.70 9.51
N GLU A 234 0.89 16.73 10.35
CA GLU A 234 0.35 18.05 10.03
C GLU A 234 1.35 18.79 9.13
N GLU A 235 1.20 18.64 7.82
CA GLU A 235 1.93 19.49 6.87
C GLU A 235 1.32 20.88 6.84
N LYS A 236 1.93 21.82 7.55
CA LYS A 236 1.51 23.23 7.56
C LYS A 236 2.29 24.12 6.60
N ASP A 237 3.31 23.60 5.90
CA ASP A 237 4.26 24.43 5.14
C ASP A 237 4.88 23.70 3.94
N GLU A 238 4.49 24.11 2.72
CA GLU A 238 5.03 23.60 1.44
C GLU A 238 6.54 23.80 1.30
N SER A 239 7.11 24.83 1.94
CA SER A 239 8.56 25.12 1.84
C SER A 239 9.44 24.07 2.52
N LYS A 240 8.81 23.13 3.24
CA LYS A 240 9.47 22.01 3.93
C LYS A 240 9.26 20.66 3.23
N LEU A 241 8.67 20.63 2.04
CA LEU A 241 8.45 19.41 1.26
C LEU A 241 9.75 18.89 0.61
N ASP A 242 10.70 19.80 0.35
CA ASP A 242 12.01 19.46 -0.20
C ASP A 242 12.77 18.54 0.78
N GLY A 243 13.21 17.38 0.29
CA GLY A 243 13.98 16.39 1.06
C GLY A 243 13.16 15.41 1.91
N LEU A 244 11.83 15.39 1.78
CA LEU A 244 10.99 14.40 2.46
C LEU A 244 10.98 13.03 1.77
N TYR A 245 11.30 12.99 0.47
CA TYR A 245 11.59 11.74 -0.20
C TYR A 245 12.96 11.22 0.22
N LYS A 246 12.97 9.95 0.62
CA LYS A 246 14.14 9.22 1.10
C LYS A 246 14.25 7.91 0.33
N PHE A 247 15.40 7.27 0.45
CA PHE A 247 15.63 5.93 -0.06
C PHE A 247 15.94 4.98 1.08
N GLY A 248 15.32 3.81 1.10
CA GLY A 248 15.53 2.84 2.16
C GLY A 248 14.65 1.61 2.05
N LYS A 249 14.64 0.83 3.13
CA LYS A 249 13.87 -0.41 3.29
C LYS A 249 12.73 -0.19 4.29
N PRO A 250 11.71 -1.06 4.33
CA PRO A 250 10.70 -1.01 5.38
C PRO A 250 11.33 -1.18 6.76
N ALA A 251 11.04 -0.28 7.70
CA ALA A 251 11.58 -0.36 9.06
C ALA A 251 11.25 -1.69 9.77
N PRO A 252 10.05 -2.30 9.63
CA PRO A 252 9.77 -3.62 10.21
C PRO A 252 10.64 -4.74 9.64
N TYR A 253 11.01 -4.65 8.35
CA TYR A 253 11.93 -5.61 7.74
C TYR A 253 13.34 -5.44 8.31
N GLU A 254 13.85 -4.22 8.37
CA GLU A 254 15.18 -3.94 8.92
C GLU A 254 15.31 -4.36 10.38
N ALA A 255 14.29 -4.05 11.20
CA ALA A 255 14.22 -4.47 12.59
C ALA A 255 14.26 -6.00 12.73
N CYS A 256 13.53 -6.73 11.88
CA CYS A 256 13.57 -8.18 11.87
C CYS A 256 14.97 -8.71 11.53
N MET A 257 15.58 -8.20 10.45
CA MET A 257 16.90 -8.63 10.01
C MET A 257 17.96 -8.37 11.08
N ALA A 258 17.90 -7.20 11.75
CA ALA A 258 18.80 -6.86 12.85
C ALA A 258 18.64 -7.83 14.04
N ALA A 259 17.40 -8.18 14.41
CA ALA A 259 17.12 -9.11 15.50
C ALA A 259 17.57 -10.56 15.21
N ASN A 260 17.69 -10.93 13.93
CA ASN A 260 18.02 -12.30 13.50
C ASN A 260 19.43 -12.44 12.89
N GLY A 261 20.35 -11.53 13.24
CA GLY A 261 21.78 -11.67 12.90
C GLY A 261 22.12 -11.38 11.43
N GLY A 262 21.40 -10.47 10.80
CA GLY A 262 21.40 -10.19 9.36
C GLY A 262 22.76 -10.28 8.64
N ASN A 263 22.88 -11.29 7.79
CA ASN A 263 23.77 -11.29 6.64
C ASN A 263 22.97 -11.79 5.43
N GLY A 264 22.06 -10.94 4.93
CA GLY A 264 21.23 -11.26 3.79
C GLY A 264 22.05 -11.20 2.50
N THR A 265 22.60 -12.33 2.08
CA THR A 265 22.99 -12.49 0.67
C THR A 265 21.74 -12.41 -0.19
N SER A 266 21.72 -11.43 -1.10
CA SER A 266 20.82 -11.44 -2.26
C SER A 266 20.85 -12.83 -2.92
N PRO A 267 19.74 -13.30 -3.52
CA PRO A 267 19.83 -14.41 -4.47
C PRO A 267 20.84 -14.00 -5.54
N GLY A 268 21.97 -14.71 -5.58
CA GLY A 268 23.02 -14.45 -6.55
C GLY A 268 22.44 -14.53 -7.95
N THR A 269 22.73 -13.49 -8.75
CA THR A 269 22.64 -13.54 -10.20
C THR A 269 23.26 -14.82 -10.71
N VAL A 270 22.44 -15.77 -11.14
CA VAL A 270 22.86 -16.82 -12.06
C VAL A 270 23.16 -16.10 -13.37
N ARG A 271 24.46 -15.90 -13.64
CA ARG A 271 24.94 -15.53 -14.96
C ARG A 271 24.52 -16.64 -15.94
N PRO A 272 23.85 -16.33 -17.06
CA PRO A 272 23.72 -17.31 -18.13
C PRO A 272 25.12 -17.61 -18.69
N ALA A 273 25.34 -18.88 -19.01
CA ALA A 273 26.50 -19.38 -19.74
C ALA A 273 26.55 -18.81 -21.16
#